data_AF-A0A840XIV2-F1
#
_entry.id   AF-A0A840XIV2-F1
#
_cell.length_a   1.000
_cell.length_b   1.000
_cell.length_c   1.000
_cell.angle_alpha   90.00
_cell.angle_beta   90.00
_cell.angle_gamma   90.00
#
_symmetry.space_group_name_H-M   'P 1'
#
loop_
_entity.id
_entity.type
_entity.pdbx_description
1 polymer ?
#
loop_
_entity_poly.entity_id
_entity_poly.type
_entity_poly.pdbx_seq_one_letter_code
_entity_poly.pdbx_strand_id
1 'polypeptide(L)'
;MRKTLLAAGLLAALGGGWWWAGMPGLSLLPGGTGASASMPRLRTAQADRGTITAVVAATGTVNPVTLVQVGSQLSGQIRELFADFNTRVTEGMPIARLDTATIEARRAAAEADMLASAAQVAVARAQAERSLADQAQARAQVEAARAAILAAEATARDADAEASRTAELRARGVGAERDALRARFTAERSAAAVAQARADLLRAEAAALSAAAAARTAAAQVEAAEAARAQKEAQLRQVEVDLTNATIRSPIDGVVVSRNIDIGQTVAASFQAPVLFQIAASLDEMEVWATVDEADIGRVRPGQDVTFTVAAFPSETMRGRVKDIRLAATTVQNVVTYTVVVTTPNASGRLLPGMTATLRIVTDERAQALRVPNAALRWRPPGTAAGGQQAETAAPGQAQLDQALATLTDLTPAQRAEIEAARAEMRQRMQSLPADADARRQQAQAARQRLVSRLNATLNPDQRARLAAMRGGGARSEGTPGTVWVLDGDGAPRSVAVRTGITDGTMTEILSGALEPGATVVIGQDRAGAATPAAPAARRLF
;
A
#
# COMPACT_ATOMS: atom_id res chain seq x y z
N MET A 1 59.19 -9.57 -3.08
CA MET A 1 60.10 -9.80 -4.24
C MET A 1 59.51 -9.03 -5.41
N ARG A 2 60.11 -8.07 -6.11
CA ARG A 2 61.42 -7.37 -6.19
C ARG A 2 61.03 -5.94 -6.68
N LYS A 3 61.47 -4.82 -6.07
CA LYS A 3 62.78 -4.14 -6.24
C LYS A 3 63.15 -4.00 -7.73
N THR A 4 63.60 -2.91 -8.33
CA THR A 4 64.13 -1.57 -8.00
C THR A 4 64.68 -1.08 -9.35
N LEU A 5 64.87 0.22 -9.59
CA LEU A 5 66.16 0.72 -10.08
C LEU A 5 66.22 2.25 -10.00
N LEU A 6 67.19 2.68 -9.19
CA LEU A 6 67.79 4.01 -9.06
C LEU A 6 68.90 4.16 -10.11
N ALA A 7 69.15 5.39 -10.56
CA ALA A 7 70.48 5.97 -10.81
C ALA A 7 70.28 7.48 -11.11
N ALA A 8 70.66 8.42 -10.25
CA ALA A 8 72.02 8.84 -9.83
C ALA A 8 72.81 9.55 -10.93
N GLY A 9 73.18 10.82 -10.68
CA GLY A 9 74.00 11.63 -11.58
C GLY A 9 74.26 13.03 -11.01
N LEU A 10 75.17 13.09 -10.04
CA LEU A 10 75.70 14.25 -9.33
C LEU A 10 76.96 14.72 -10.07
N LEU A 11 77.18 16.03 -10.29
CA LEU A 11 78.49 16.70 -10.13
C LEU A 11 78.48 18.19 -10.49
N ALA A 12 79.18 18.92 -9.63
CA ALA A 12 79.46 20.34 -9.63
C ALA A 12 80.60 20.73 -10.58
N ALA A 13 80.67 22.02 -10.92
CA ALA A 13 81.79 22.94 -10.58
C ALA A 13 82.00 24.06 -11.63
N LEU A 14 81.92 25.29 -11.13
CA LEU A 14 82.85 26.43 -11.27
C LEU A 14 83.34 26.93 -12.65
N GLY A 15 83.23 28.26 -12.76
CA GLY A 15 84.10 29.16 -13.53
C GLY A 15 83.47 29.62 -14.84
N GLY A 16 83.28 30.90 -15.14
CA GLY A 16 83.78 32.15 -14.58
C GLY A 16 83.93 33.14 -15.76
N GLY A 17 83.70 34.44 -15.55
CA GLY A 17 84.22 35.46 -16.46
C GLY A 17 83.34 36.68 -16.75
N TRP A 18 83.80 37.82 -16.20
CA TRP A 18 83.80 39.19 -16.76
C TRP A 18 82.60 40.12 -16.45
N TRP A 19 82.79 41.12 -15.57
CA TRP A 19 83.40 42.48 -15.73
C TRP A 19 82.36 43.50 -16.27
N TRP A 20 82.19 44.74 -15.80
CA TRP A 20 82.99 45.64 -14.97
C TRP A 20 82.17 46.87 -14.50
N ALA A 21 82.66 47.50 -13.43
CA ALA A 21 82.60 48.93 -13.04
C ALA A 21 81.30 49.65 -12.63
N GLY A 22 81.37 50.27 -11.44
CA GLY A 22 80.66 51.53 -11.15
C GLY A 22 80.19 51.74 -9.70
N MET A 23 81.09 51.85 -8.73
CA MET A 23 80.85 52.59 -7.46
C MET A 23 81.62 53.92 -7.54
N PRO A 24 81.13 55.06 -7.01
CA PRO A 24 80.93 55.32 -5.56
C PRO A 24 79.61 56.13 -5.30
N GLY A 25 79.17 56.55 -4.12
CA GLY A 25 79.67 56.62 -2.76
C GLY A 25 78.63 57.32 -1.85
N LEU A 26 78.68 57.01 -0.55
CA LEU A 26 78.31 57.81 0.64
C LEU A 26 76.89 58.43 0.81
N SER A 27 76.31 58.11 1.98
CA SER A 27 75.69 59.01 2.98
C SER A 27 74.15 59.09 3.18
N LEU A 28 73.78 58.90 4.47
CA LEU A 28 72.73 59.50 5.31
C LEU A 28 71.26 58.98 5.26
N LEU A 29 70.69 58.87 6.47
CA LEU A 29 69.32 58.49 6.90
C LEU A 29 68.20 59.39 6.28
N PRO A 30 66.91 59.29 6.71
CA PRO A 30 65.95 58.19 6.69
C PRO A 30 64.66 58.61 5.93
N GLY A 31 63.77 57.69 5.56
CA GLY A 31 62.49 58.08 4.93
C GLY A 31 61.46 56.96 4.89
N GLY A 32 60.37 57.13 5.64
CA GLY A 32 59.20 56.26 5.56
C GLY A 32 58.31 56.59 4.37
N THR A 33 57.56 55.59 3.90
CA THR A 33 56.23 55.64 3.25
C THR A 33 55.83 54.17 3.08
N GLY A 34 54.68 53.69 3.56
CA GLY A 34 53.35 54.16 3.21
C GLY A 34 52.69 53.13 2.30
N ALA A 35 52.49 51.90 2.79
CA ALA A 35 51.76 50.86 2.06
C ALA A 35 50.26 51.22 2.11
N SER A 36 49.73 51.81 1.03
CA SER A 36 48.29 51.97 0.85
C SER A 36 47.67 50.60 0.55
N ALA A 37 46.93 50.07 1.52
CA ALA A 37 46.04 48.94 1.31
C ALA A 37 44.93 49.36 0.33
N SER A 38 44.96 48.83 -0.90
CA SER A 38 43.86 48.99 -1.83
C SER A 38 42.65 48.21 -1.29
N MET A 39 41.55 48.92 -1.03
CA MET A 39 40.32 48.26 -0.58
C MET A 39 39.86 47.24 -1.63
N PRO A 40 39.48 46.04 -1.21
CA PRO A 40 39.04 45.00 -2.13
C PRO A 40 37.70 45.41 -2.78
N ARG A 41 37.58 45.22 -4.10
CA ARG A 41 36.36 45.57 -4.83
C ARG A 41 35.22 44.66 -4.38
N LEU A 42 34.17 45.27 -3.82
CA LEU A 42 32.96 44.57 -3.41
C LEU A 42 32.01 44.46 -4.61
N ARG A 43 31.46 43.27 -4.83
CA ARG A 43 30.35 43.05 -5.76
C ARG A 43 29.05 43.27 -5.00
N THR A 44 28.18 44.10 -5.57
CA THR A 44 26.95 44.57 -4.93
C THR A 44 25.74 44.28 -5.81
N ALA A 45 24.56 44.20 -5.20
CA ALA A 45 23.27 44.10 -5.86
C ALA A 45 22.25 44.97 -5.12
N GLN A 46 21.17 45.36 -5.78
CA GLN A 46 20.09 46.12 -5.13
C GLN A 46 19.03 45.17 -4.57
N ALA A 47 18.49 45.50 -3.40
CA ALA A 47 17.28 44.85 -2.88
C ALA A 47 16.06 45.41 -3.62
N ASP A 48 15.36 44.60 -4.39
CA ASP A 48 14.18 45.02 -5.16
C ASP A 48 12.89 44.39 -4.62
N ARG A 49 11.74 44.95 -5.01
CA ARG A 49 10.44 44.32 -4.78
C ARG A 49 9.99 43.64 -6.06
N GLY A 50 9.62 42.36 -5.94
CA GLY A 50 9.11 41.61 -7.08
C GLY A 50 8.43 40.32 -6.67
N THR A 51 7.89 39.62 -7.66
CA THR A 51 7.30 38.30 -7.44
C THR A 51 8.40 37.28 -7.12
N ILE A 52 8.19 36.50 -6.06
CA ILE A 52 9.02 35.34 -5.73
C ILE A 52 8.13 34.11 -5.59
N THR A 53 8.52 33.03 -6.24
CA THR A 53 7.79 31.76 -6.27
C THR A 53 8.65 30.66 -5.66
N ALA A 54 8.17 30.04 -4.59
CA ALA A 54 8.82 28.87 -4.01
C ALA A 54 8.46 27.63 -4.83
N VAL A 55 9.47 27.01 -5.44
CA VAL A 55 9.27 25.83 -6.29
C VAL A 55 9.96 24.62 -5.67
N VAL A 56 9.24 23.51 -5.62
CA VAL A 56 9.82 22.18 -5.36
C VAL A 56 10.01 21.48 -6.70
N ALA A 57 11.25 21.08 -6.98
CA ALA A 57 11.57 20.31 -8.17
C ALA A 57 11.30 18.83 -7.90
N ALA A 58 10.68 18.16 -8.85
CA ALA A 58 10.40 16.73 -8.78
C ALA A 58 10.56 16.09 -10.15
N THR A 59 10.82 14.80 -10.18
CA THR A 59 10.82 13.99 -11.40
C THR A 59 9.73 12.93 -11.30
N GLY A 60 9.14 12.55 -12.42
CA GLY A 60 8.03 11.60 -12.40
C GLY A 60 7.81 10.90 -13.73
N THR A 61 6.90 9.94 -13.71
CA THR A 61 6.43 9.24 -14.92
C THR A 61 4.98 9.58 -15.20
N VAL A 62 4.66 9.74 -16.49
CA VAL A 62 3.29 9.98 -16.96
C VAL A 62 2.58 8.63 -17.07
N ASN A 63 1.40 8.50 -16.45
CA ASN A 63 0.59 7.29 -16.40
C ASN A 63 -0.87 7.64 -16.72
N PRO A 64 -1.67 6.73 -17.29
CA PRO A 64 -3.10 6.95 -17.42
C PRO A 64 -3.78 6.89 -16.05
N VAL A 65 -4.94 7.55 -15.92
CA VAL A 65 -5.70 7.60 -14.65
C VAL A 65 -6.09 6.19 -14.17
N THR A 66 -6.44 5.30 -15.08
CA THR A 66 -6.83 3.92 -14.77
C THR A 66 -6.13 2.97 -15.72
N LEU A 67 -5.32 2.08 -15.16
CA LEU A 67 -4.57 1.04 -15.88
C LEU A 67 -4.99 -0.32 -15.32
N VAL A 68 -5.52 -1.19 -16.17
CA VAL A 68 -5.92 -2.55 -15.81
C VAL A 68 -5.03 -3.55 -16.51
N GLN A 69 -4.53 -4.52 -15.74
CA GLN A 69 -3.73 -5.62 -16.24
C GLN A 69 -4.63 -6.84 -16.47
N VAL A 70 -4.67 -7.32 -17.71
CA VAL A 70 -5.48 -8.49 -18.10
C VAL A 70 -4.56 -9.69 -18.23
N GLY A 71 -4.83 -10.72 -17.41
CA GLY A 71 -4.12 -11.99 -17.41
C GLY A 71 -4.99 -13.16 -17.85
N SER A 72 -4.40 -14.35 -17.99
CA SER A 72 -5.15 -15.60 -18.15
C SER A 72 -5.14 -16.41 -16.85
N GLN A 73 -6.31 -16.95 -16.49
CA GLN A 73 -6.45 -17.91 -15.39
C GLN A 73 -6.24 -19.36 -15.85
N LEU A 74 -6.26 -19.59 -17.16
CA LEU A 74 -6.10 -20.91 -17.77
C LEU A 74 -4.74 -21.04 -18.46
N SER A 75 -4.17 -22.24 -18.37
CA SER A 75 -2.99 -22.58 -19.14
C SER A 75 -3.38 -23.06 -20.53
N GLY A 76 -2.68 -22.60 -21.56
CA GLY A 76 -2.96 -22.97 -22.94
C GLY A 76 -2.12 -22.18 -23.92
N GLN A 77 -2.18 -22.57 -25.19
CA GLN A 77 -1.53 -21.82 -26.27
C GLN A 77 -2.48 -20.73 -26.78
N ILE A 78 -1.96 -19.54 -27.10
CA ILE A 78 -2.74 -18.49 -27.76
C ILE A 78 -2.97 -18.90 -29.22
N ARG A 79 -4.23 -19.11 -29.59
CA ARG A 79 -4.64 -19.52 -30.94
C ARG A 79 -4.97 -18.33 -31.83
N GLU A 80 -5.71 -17.36 -31.28
CA GLU A 80 -6.19 -16.19 -32.01
C GLU A 80 -6.00 -14.92 -31.17
N LEU A 81 -5.69 -13.82 -31.86
CA LEU A 81 -5.55 -12.48 -31.29
C LEU A 81 -6.48 -11.53 -32.04
N PHE A 82 -7.35 -10.82 -31.33
CA PHE A 82 -8.33 -9.89 -31.93
C PHE A 82 -7.97 -8.42 -31.72
N ALA A 83 -7.17 -8.10 -30.69
CA ALA A 83 -6.75 -6.74 -30.39
C ALA A 83 -5.23 -6.63 -30.42
N ASP A 84 -4.75 -5.55 -31.03
CA ASP A 84 -3.34 -5.19 -31.03
C ASP A 84 -3.09 -3.91 -30.21
N PHE A 85 -1.83 -3.53 -30.01
CA PHE A 85 -1.46 -2.27 -29.39
C PHE A 85 -2.15 -1.08 -30.09
N ASN A 86 -2.51 -0.06 -29.31
CA ASN A 86 -3.26 1.13 -29.74
C ASN A 86 -4.70 0.87 -30.23
N THR A 87 -5.19 -0.37 -30.20
CA THR A 87 -6.58 -0.69 -30.54
C THR A 87 -7.51 -0.24 -29.43
N ARG A 88 -8.62 0.40 -29.79
CA ARG A 88 -9.72 0.71 -28.86
C ARG A 88 -10.55 -0.55 -28.63
N VAL A 89 -10.77 -0.89 -27.36
CA VAL A 89 -11.55 -2.04 -26.92
C VAL A 89 -12.68 -1.58 -26.03
N THR A 90 -13.81 -2.27 -26.10
CA THR A 90 -14.93 -2.08 -25.17
C THR A 90 -14.94 -3.16 -24.10
N GLU A 91 -15.60 -2.91 -22.98
CA GLU A 91 -15.84 -3.90 -21.94
C GLU A 91 -16.51 -5.15 -22.53
N GLY A 92 -16.01 -6.33 -22.15
CA GLY A 92 -16.47 -7.63 -22.65
C GLY A 92 -15.97 -8.01 -24.05
N MET A 93 -15.33 -7.10 -24.80
CA MET A 93 -14.80 -7.40 -26.13
C MET A 93 -13.72 -8.50 -26.04
N PRO A 94 -13.79 -9.56 -26.86
CA PRO A 94 -12.74 -10.58 -26.90
C PRO A 94 -11.46 -9.99 -27.48
N ILE A 95 -10.35 -10.13 -26.75
CA ILE A 95 -9.04 -9.61 -27.15
C ILE A 95 -8.07 -10.72 -27.56
N ALA A 96 -8.19 -11.91 -26.97
CA ALA A 96 -7.42 -13.10 -27.34
C ALA A 96 -8.22 -14.39 -27.07
N ARG A 97 -7.87 -15.47 -27.77
CA ARG A 97 -8.45 -16.81 -27.55
C ARG A 97 -7.35 -17.85 -27.35
N LEU A 98 -7.51 -18.65 -26.31
CA LEU A 98 -6.69 -19.85 -26.07
C LEU A 98 -7.14 -20.99 -26.98
N ASP A 99 -6.27 -21.98 -27.18
CA ASP A 99 -6.64 -23.23 -27.84
C ASP A 99 -7.61 -24.04 -26.97
N THR A 100 -8.84 -24.18 -27.46
CA THR A 100 -9.95 -24.79 -26.73
C THR A 100 -10.09 -26.28 -26.97
N ALA A 101 -9.30 -26.89 -27.87
CA ALA A 101 -9.48 -28.28 -28.30
C ALA A 101 -9.56 -29.27 -27.12
N THR A 102 -8.71 -29.08 -26.10
CA THR A 102 -8.70 -29.93 -24.89
C THR A 102 -9.89 -29.66 -23.96
N ILE A 103 -10.33 -28.40 -23.86
CA ILE A 103 -11.48 -28.00 -23.02
C ILE A 103 -12.78 -28.46 -23.67
N GLU A 104 -12.92 -28.34 -24.99
CA GLU A 104 -14.06 -28.83 -25.76
C GLU A 104 -14.20 -30.36 -25.65
N ALA A 105 -13.08 -31.09 -25.74
CA ALA A 105 -13.09 -32.53 -25.52
C ALA A 105 -13.56 -32.89 -24.09
N ARG A 106 -13.13 -32.14 -23.07
CA ARG A 106 -13.61 -32.31 -21.69
C ARG A 106 -15.08 -31.95 -21.54
N ARG A 107 -15.57 -30.91 -22.22
CA ARG A 107 -16.99 -30.52 -22.22
C ARG A 107 -17.84 -31.65 -22.80
N ALA A 108 -17.44 -32.19 -23.95
CA ALA A 108 -18.13 -33.31 -24.57
C ALA A 108 -18.16 -34.56 -23.66
N ALA A 109 -17.06 -34.86 -22.96
CA ALA A 109 -17.01 -35.95 -21.99
C ALA A 109 -17.93 -35.70 -20.77
N ALA A 110 -17.91 -34.48 -20.21
CA ALA A 110 -18.76 -34.12 -19.08
C ALA A 110 -20.26 -34.11 -19.45
N GLU A 111 -20.58 -33.69 -20.67
CA GLU A 111 -21.94 -33.74 -21.22
C GLU A 111 -22.42 -35.19 -21.37
N ALA A 112 -21.58 -36.08 -21.91
CA ALA A 112 -21.89 -37.50 -22.00
C ALA A 112 -22.12 -38.15 -20.61
N ASP A 113 -21.30 -37.80 -19.61
CA ASP A 113 -21.45 -38.24 -18.22
C ASP A 113 -22.78 -37.77 -17.59
N MET A 114 -23.19 -36.52 -17.88
CA MET A 114 -24.46 -35.96 -17.42
C MET A 114 -25.64 -36.70 -18.07
N LEU A 115 -25.57 -36.94 -19.38
CA LEU A 115 -26.58 -37.71 -20.11
C LEU A 115 -26.70 -39.15 -19.61
N ALA A 116 -25.58 -39.83 -19.34
CA ALA A 116 -25.56 -41.16 -18.76
C ALA A 116 -26.23 -41.18 -17.38
N SER A 117 -25.97 -40.17 -16.55
CA SER A 117 -26.61 -40.03 -15.23
C SER A 117 -28.09 -39.69 -15.34
N ALA A 118 -28.50 -38.90 -16.32
CA ALA A 118 -29.91 -38.63 -16.60
C ALA A 118 -30.66 -39.91 -17.01
N ALA A 119 -30.04 -40.78 -17.80
CA ALA A 119 -30.58 -42.09 -18.13
C ALA A 119 -30.73 -42.99 -16.88
N GLN A 120 -29.77 -42.95 -15.95
CA GLN A 120 -29.87 -43.66 -14.68
C GLN A 120 -31.04 -43.16 -13.81
N VAL A 121 -31.30 -41.85 -13.77
CA VAL A 121 -32.49 -41.29 -13.12
C VAL A 121 -33.77 -41.84 -13.75
N ALA A 122 -33.83 -41.92 -15.08
CA ALA A 122 -35.00 -42.48 -15.77
C ALA A 122 -35.23 -43.96 -15.40
N VAL A 123 -34.17 -44.78 -15.31
CA VAL A 123 -34.25 -46.17 -14.85
C VAL A 123 -34.72 -46.25 -13.39
N ALA A 124 -34.17 -45.43 -12.50
CA ALA A 124 -34.56 -45.40 -11.09
C ALA A 124 -36.04 -44.99 -10.93
N ARG A 125 -36.51 -44.01 -11.71
CA ARG A 125 -37.92 -43.58 -11.70
C ARG A 125 -38.86 -44.70 -12.15
N ALA A 126 -38.52 -45.40 -13.23
CA ALA A 126 -39.29 -46.55 -13.69
C ALA A 126 -39.34 -47.68 -12.64
N GLN A 127 -38.25 -47.91 -11.90
CA GLN A 127 -38.23 -48.85 -10.79
C GLN A 127 -39.12 -48.42 -9.61
N ALA A 128 -39.11 -47.13 -9.27
CA ALA A 128 -39.96 -46.57 -8.23
C ALA A 128 -41.46 -46.66 -8.60
N GLU A 129 -41.81 -46.37 -9.85
CA GLU A 129 -43.17 -46.54 -10.38
C GLU A 129 -43.64 -48.00 -10.27
N ARG A 130 -42.77 -48.95 -10.63
CA ARG A 130 -43.06 -50.38 -10.45
C ARG A 130 -43.31 -50.74 -8.98
N SER A 131 -42.47 -50.27 -8.07
CA SER A 131 -42.65 -50.54 -6.63
C SER A 131 -43.92 -49.90 -6.04
N LEU A 132 -44.34 -48.73 -6.56
CA LEU A 132 -45.61 -48.12 -6.19
C LEU A 132 -46.81 -48.95 -6.68
N ALA A 133 -46.73 -49.50 -7.90
CA ALA A 133 -47.75 -50.42 -8.42
C ALA A 133 -47.83 -51.70 -7.57
N ASP A 134 -46.68 -52.28 -7.19
CA ASP A 134 -46.62 -53.46 -6.31
C ASP A 134 -47.23 -53.16 -4.93
N GLN A 135 -46.98 -51.97 -4.37
CA GLN A 135 -47.60 -51.51 -3.13
C GLN A 135 -49.12 -51.38 -3.26
N ALA A 136 -49.62 -50.82 -4.37
CA ALA A 136 -51.05 -50.71 -4.62
C ALA A 136 -51.71 -52.10 -4.72
N GLN A 137 -51.07 -53.05 -5.40
CA GLN A 137 -51.52 -54.43 -5.48
C GLN A 137 -51.56 -55.11 -4.10
N ALA A 138 -50.52 -54.95 -3.29
CA ALA A 138 -50.48 -55.52 -1.94
C ALA A 138 -51.58 -54.91 -1.03
N ARG A 139 -51.86 -53.62 -1.15
CA ARG A 139 -53.00 -52.97 -0.46
C ARG A 139 -54.35 -53.53 -0.91
N ALA A 140 -54.53 -53.77 -2.21
CA ALA A 140 -55.74 -54.40 -2.72
C ALA A 140 -55.94 -55.82 -2.17
N GLN A 141 -54.84 -56.58 -1.96
CA GLN A 141 -54.91 -57.89 -1.32
C GLN A 141 -55.31 -57.83 0.16
N VAL A 142 -54.90 -56.79 0.89
CA VAL A 142 -55.37 -56.56 2.28
C VAL A 142 -56.88 -56.35 2.29
N GLU A 143 -57.41 -55.50 1.40
CA GLU A 143 -58.85 -55.26 1.31
C GLU A 143 -59.63 -56.52 0.89
N ALA A 144 -59.08 -57.32 -0.03
CA ALA A 144 -59.66 -58.62 -0.38
C ALA A 144 -59.68 -59.59 0.81
N ALA A 145 -58.61 -59.65 1.61
CA ALA A 145 -58.55 -60.48 2.80
C ALA A 145 -59.54 -60.01 3.89
N ARG A 146 -59.72 -58.69 4.05
CA ARG A 146 -60.74 -58.11 4.94
C ARG A 146 -62.14 -58.51 4.52
N ALA A 147 -62.45 -58.42 3.22
CA ALA A 147 -63.72 -58.87 2.68
C ALA A 147 -63.94 -60.38 2.90
N ALA A 148 -62.89 -61.20 2.78
CA ALA A 148 -62.97 -62.64 3.05
C ALA A 148 -63.26 -62.95 4.53
N ILE A 149 -62.71 -62.17 5.47
CA ILE A 149 -63.09 -62.28 6.90
C ILE A 149 -64.56 -61.98 7.09
N LEU A 150 -65.09 -60.89 6.51
CA LEU A 150 -66.51 -60.54 6.63
C LEU A 150 -67.42 -61.65 6.09
N ALA A 151 -67.05 -62.25 4.95
CA ALA A 151 -67.77 -63.40 4.40
C ALA A 151 -67.69 -64.62 5.31
N ALA A 152 -66.50 -64.96 5.83
CA ALA A 152 -66.31 -66.08 6.76
C ALA A 152 -67.11 -65.86 8.07
N GLU A 153 -67.12 -64.65 8.62
CA GLU A 153 -67.87 -64.30 9.82
C GLU A 153 -69.39 -64.39 9.58
N ALA A 154 -69.88 -63.97 8.42
CA ALA A 154 -71.29 -64.17 8.05
C ALA A 154 -71.66 -65.65 8.02
N THR A 155 -70.86 -66.49 7.36
CA THR A 155 -71.10 -67.95 7.32
C THR A 155 -71.02 -68.60 8.70
N ALA A 156 -70.15 -68.10 9.58
CA ALA A 156 -70.01 -68.61 10.93
C ALA A 156 -71.20 -68.23 11.82
N ARG A 157 -71.74 -67.00 11.67
CA ARG A 157 -72.98 -66.59 12.36
C ARG A 157 -74.17 -67.42 11.92
N ASP A 158 -74.31 -67.69 10.62
CA ASP A 158 -75.39 -68.53 10.10
C ASP A 158 -75.29 -69.97 10.64
N ALA A 159 -74.08 -70.55 10.66
CA ALA A 159 -73.83 -71.88 11.21
C ALA A 159 -74.08 -71.97 12.72
N ASP A 160 -73.71 -70.93 13.48
CA ASP A 160 -73.94 -70.85 14.93
C ASP A 160 -75.43 -70.68 15.27
N ALA A 161 -76.16 -69.88 14.49
CA ALA A 161 -77.61 -69.74 14.61
C ALA A 161 -78.33 -71.07 14.33
N GLU A 162 -77.90 -71.83 13.33
CA GLU A 162 -78.45 -73.17 13.04
C GLU A 162 -78.12 -74.18 14.15
N ALA A 163 -76.89 -74.17 14.66
CA ALA A 163 -76.48 -75.02 15.77
C ALA A 163 -77.29 -74.72 17.04
N SER A 164 -77.50 -73.43 17.35
CA SER A 164 -78.32 -72.98 18.48
C SER A 164 -79.79 -73.40 18.31
N ARG A 165 -80.36 -73.18 17.12
CA ARG A 165 -81.75 -73.55 16.80
C ARG A 165 -82.00 -75.06 16.92
N THR A 166 -81.14 -75.87 16.31
CA THR A 166 -81.27 -77.34 16.36
C THR A 166 -81.03 -77.88 17.78
N ALA A 167 -80.17 -77.23 18.56
CA ALA A 167 -79.95 -77.59 19.95
C ALA A 167 -81.17 -77.32 20.85
N GLU A 168 -81.86 -76.20 20.61
CA GLU A 168 -83.10 -75.85 21.30
C GLU A 168 -84.26 -76.79 20.93
N LEU A 169 -84.44 -77.08 19.63
CA LEU A 169 -85.47 -78.02 19.16
C LEU A 169 -85.31 -79.39 19.84
N ARG A 170 -84.07 -79.89 19.91
CA ARG A 170 -83.76 -81.14 20.60
C ARG A 170 -84.04 -81.05 22.11
N ALA A 171 -83.72 -79.93 22.76
CA ALA A 171 -84.02 -79.73 24.19
C ALA A 171 -85.53 -79.78 24.47
N ARG A 172 -86.35 -79.38 23.49
CA ARG A 172 -87.82 -79.49 23.53
C ARG A 172 -88.35 -80.87 23.11
N GLY A 173 -87.48 -81.84 22.84
CA GLY A 173 -87.85 -83.21 22.46
C GLY A 173 -88.16 -83.43 20.97
N VAL A 174 -87.83 -82.45 20.10
CA VAL A 174 -88.11 -82.50 18.65
C VAL A 174 -86.81 -82.52 17.86
N GLY A 175 -86.64 -83.48 16.93
CA GLY A 175 -85.48 -83.60 16.04
C GLY A 175 -84.46 -84.67 16.45
N ALA A 176 -83.57 -85.05 15.52
CA ALA A 176 -82.59 -86.12 15.72
C ALA A 176 -81.27 -85.62 16.32
N GLU A 177 -80.69 -86.38 17.26
CA GLU A 177 -79.40 -86.06 17.91
C GLU A 177 -78.25 -85.87 16.91
N ARG A 178 -78.23 -86.72 15.88
CA ARG A 178 -77.25 -86.65 14.77
C ARG A 178 -77.24 -85.27 14.10
N ASP A 179 -78.40 -84.64 13.93
CA ASP A 179 -78.52 -83.39 13.21
C ASP A 179 -77.98 -82.22 14.06
N ALA A 180 -78.23 -82.23 15.37
CA ALA A 180 -77.64 -81.27 16.31
C ALA A 180 -76.10 -81.40 16.40
N LEU A 181 -75.57 -82.63 16.44
CA LEU A 181 -74.12 -82.87 16.40
C LEU A 181 -73.50 -82.37 15.09
N ARG A 182 -74.15 -82.64 13.94
CA ARG A 182 -73.68 -82.16 12.63
C ARG A 182 -73.67 -80.64 12.55
N ALA A 183 -74.70 -79.97 13.06
CA ALA A 183 -74.76 -78.51 13.09
C ALA A 183 -73.65 -77.92 13.96
N ARG A 184 -73.40 -78.51 15.14
CA ARG A 184 -72.28 -78.12 16.01
C ARG A 184 -70.91 -78.27 15.32
N PHE A 185 -70.62 -79.41 14.70
CA PHE A 185 -69.36 -79.59 13.97
C PHE A 185 -69.22 -78.61 12.79
N THR A 186 -70.33 -78.25 12.14
CA THR A 186 -70.35 -77.25 11.07
C THR A 186 -70.00 -75.86 11.61
N ALA A 187 -70.56 -75.47 12.75
CA ALA A 187 -70.23 -74.24 13.45
C ALA A 187 -68.75 -74.19 13.85
N GLU A 188 -68.21 -75.25 14.48
CA GLU A 188 -66.79 -75.35 14.85
C GLU A 188 -65.87 -75.23 13.62
N ARG A 189 -66.22 -75.88 12.51
CA ARG A 189 -65.48 -75.75 11.23
C ARG A 189 -65.52 -74.33 10.67
N SER A 190 -66.67 -73.66 10.74
CA SER A 190 -66.81 -72.27 10.27
C SER A 190 -66.02 -71.28 11.14
N ALA A 191 -65.95 -71.51 12.46
CA ALA A 191 -65.11 -70.71 13.35
C ALA A 191 -63.61 -70.88 13.05
N ALA A 192 -63.17 -72.10 12.73
CA ALA A 192 -61.81 -72.34 12.25
C ALA A 192 -61.53 -71.63 10.91
N ALA A 193 -62.51 -71.53 10.02
CA ALA A 193 -62.38 -70.78 8.77
C ALA A 193 -62.22 -69.26 9.01
N VAL A 194 -62.90 -68.69 10.01
CA VAL A 194 -62.69 -67.28 10.42
C VAL A 194 -61.26 -67.09 10.96
N ALA A 195 -60.77 -68.01 11.80
CA ALA A 195 -59.40 -67.94 12.32
C ALA A 195 -58.36 -68.00 11.18
N GLN A 196 -58.59 -68.85 10.17
CA GLN A 196 -57.75 -68.91 8.98
C GLN A 196 -57.79 -67.59 8.18
N ALA A 197 -58.97 -67.03 7.93
CA ALA A 197 -59.11 -65.76 7.21
C ALA A 197 -58.42 -64.59 7.94
N ARG A 198 -58.42 -64.59 9.28
CA ARG A 198 -57.67 -63.63 10.11
C ARG A 198 -56.16 -63.80 9.96
N ALA A 199 -55.66 -65.03 9.92
CA ALA A 199 -54.25 -65.29 9.65
C ALA A 199 -53.85 -64.84 8.22
N ASP A 200 -54.74 -65.00 7.24
CA ASP A 200 -54.53 -64.56 5.87
C ASP A 200 -54.46 -63.03 5.76
N LEU A 201 -55.29 -62.30 6.51
CA LEU A 201 -55.20 -60.85 6.63
C LEU A 201 -53.85 -60.40 7.19
N LEU A 202 -53.39 -61.00 8.29
CA LEU A 202 -52.09 -60.66 8.88
C LEU A 202 -50.94 -60.88 7.88
N ARG A 203 -51.01 -61.94 7.08
CA ARG A 203 -50.03 -62.18 5.99
C ARG A 203 -50.12 -61.10 4.90
N ALA A 204 -51.33 -60.70 4.50
CA ALA A 204 -51.52 -59.65 3.52
C ALA A 204 -51.04 -58.28 4.04
N GLU A 205 -51.28 -57.96 5.31
CA GLU A 205 -50.84 -56.71 5.94
C GLU A 205 -49.31 -56.66 6.06
N ALA A 206 -48.66 -57.77 6.42
CA ALA A 206 -47.20 -57.88 6.41
C ALA A 206 -46.62 -57.68 5.00
N ALA A 207 -47.26 -58.26 3.97
CA ALA A 207 -46.86 -58.09 2.58
C ALA A 207 -47.07 -56.63 2.09
N ALA A 208 -48.16 -55.97 2.50
CA ALA A 208 -48.40 -54.56 2.17
C ALA A 208 -47.38 -53.63 2.84
N LEU A 209 -46.97 -53.93 4.07
CA LEU A 209 -45.94 -53.17 4.77
C LEU A 209 -44.56 -53.36 4.12
N SER A 210 -44.21 -54.58 3.71
CA SER A 210 -42.93 -54.83 3.00
C SER A 210 -42.91 -54.16 1.63
N ALA A 211 -44.01 -54.20 0.88
CA ALA A 211 -44.14 -53.48 -0.39
C ALA A 211 -44.06 -51.96 -0.21
N ALA A 212 -44.65 -51.41 0.86
CA ALA A 212 -44.54 -49.99 1.19
C ALA A 212 -43.09 -49.59 1.55
N ALA A 213 -42.36 -50.44 2.27
CA ALA A 213 -40.95 -50.22 2.55
C ALA A 213 -40.11 -50.26 1.26
N ALA A 214 -40.36 -51.22 0.37
CA ALA A 214 -39.71 -51.31 -0.93
C ALA A 214 -39.95 -50.05 -1.79
N ALA A 215 -41.19 -49.56 -1.86
CA ALA A 215 -41.52 -48.32 -2.56
C ALA A 215 -40.78 -47.10 -1.99
N ARG A 216 -40.66 -47.00 -0.66
CA ARG A 216 -39.84 -45.94 -0.02
C ARG A 216 -38.36 -46.06 -0.38
N THR A 217 -37.80 -47.27 -0.41
CA THR A 217 -36.39 -47.45 -0.80
C THR A 217 -36.16 -47.10 -2.27
N ALA A 218 -37.10 -47.44 -3.16
CA ALA A 218 -37.01 -47.08 -4.58
C ALA A 218 -37.13 -45.56 -4.79
N ALA A 219 -38.01 -44.88 -4.04
CA ALA A 219 -38.08 -43.41 -4.06
C ALA A 219 -36.76 -42.76 -3.59
N ALA A 220 -36.14 -43.30 -2.54
CA ALA A 220 -34.82 -42.83 -2.08
C ALA A 220 -33.71 -43.08 -3.11
N GLN A 221 -33.80 -44.16 -3.90
CA GLN A 221 -32.87 -44.41 -5.01
C GLN A 221 -33.02 -43.39 -6.14
N VAL A 222 -34.24 -42.92 -6.43
CA VAL A 222 -34.46 -41.82 -7.38
C VAL A 222 -33.76 -40.56 -6.89
N GLU A 223 -33.94 -40.19 -5.62
CA GLU A 223 -33.29 -39.02 -5.04
C GLU A 223 -31.76 -39.12 -5.08
N ALA A 224 -31.20 -40.30 -4.77
CA ALA A 224 -29.77 -40.55 -4.89
C ALA A 224 -29.25 -40.43 -6.35
N ALA A 225 -30.01 -40.92 -7.32
CA ALA A 225 -29.67 -40.77 -8.74
C ALA A 225 -29.76 -39.31 -9.22
N GLU A 226 -30.75 -38.55 -8.73
CA GLU A 226 -30.88 -37.13 -9.04
C GLU A 226 -29.74 -36.31 -8.45
N ALA A 227 -29.32 -36.62 -7.21
CA ALA A 227 -28.14 -36.03 -6.60
C ALA A 227 -26.86 -36.33 -7.40
N ALA A 228 -26.70 -37.56 -7.87
CA ALA A 228 -25.58 -37.94 -8.75
C ALA A 228 -25.61 -37.18 -10.09
N ARG A 229 -26.80 -37.01 -10.70
CA ARG A 229 -26.95 -36.18 -11.91
C ARG A 229 -26.56 -34.72 -11.64
N ALA A 230 -27.01 -34.14 -10.52
CA ALA A 230 -26.67 -32.78 -10.14
C ALA A 230 -25.16 -32.58 -9.95
N GLN A 231 -24.45 -33.58 -9.41
CA GLN A 231 -22.99 -33.57 -9.33
C GLN A 231 -22.33 -33.54 -10.72
N LYS A 232 -22.81 -34.33 -11.68
CA LYS A 232 -22.31 -34.31 -13.07
C LYS A 232 -22.63 -33.02 -13.81
N GLU A 233 -23.81 -32.47 -13.57
CA GLU A 233 -24.20 -31.15 -14.10
C GLU A 233 -23.30 -30.04 -13.57
N ALA A 234 -22.95 -30.07 -12.28
CA ALA A 234 -21.98 -29.13 -11.70
C ALA A 234 -20.58 -29.28 -12.32
N GLN A 235 -20.15 -30.51 -12.62
CA GLN A 235 -18.89 -30.76 -13.34
C GLN A 235 -18.93 -30.19 -14.75
N LEU A 236 -20.03 -30.37 -15.49
CA LEU A 236 -20.21 -29.77 -16.81
C LEU A 236 -20.15 -28.24 -16.74
N ARG A 237 -20.87 -27.61 -15.80
CA ARG A 237 -20.81 -26.15 -15.59
C ARG A 237 -19.40 -25.64 -15.32
N GLN A 238 -18.60 -26.36 -14.55
CA GLN A 238 -17.21 -25.97 -14.30
C GLN A 238 -16.41 -25.93 -15.61
N VAL A 239 -16.56 -26.94 -16.48
CA VAL A 239 -15.87 -26.98 -17.76
C VAL A 239 -16.38 -25.89 -18.72
N GLU A 240 -17.67 -25.54 -18.66
CA GLU A 240 -18.24 -24.44 -19.44
C GLU A 240 -17.71 -23.06 -19.01
N VAL A 241 -17.49 -22.86 -17.70
CA VAL A 241 -16.81 -21.67 -17.17
C VAL A 241 -15.38 -21.61 -17.69
N ASP A 242 -14.65 -22.74 -17.66
CA ASP A 242 -13.30 -22.80 -18.21
C ASP A 242 -13.30 -22.49 -19.72
N LEU A 243 -14.28 -23.01 -20.49
CA LEU A 243 -14.42 -22.70 -21.91
C LEU A 243 -14.71 -21.22 -22.16
N THR A 244 -15.51 -20.60 -21.29
CA THR A 244 -15.80 -19.15 -21.36
C THR A 244 -14.54 -18.33 -21.07
N ASN A 245 -13.78 -18.73 -20.05
CA ASN A 245 -12.52 -18.11 -19.64
C ASN A 245 -11.38 -18.35 -20.65
N ALA A 246 -11.53 -19.32 -21.55
CA ALA A 246 -10.60 -19.53 -22.66
C ALA A 246 -10.60 -18.37 -23.66
N THR A 247 -11.69 -17.59 -23.70
CA THR A 247 -11.74 -16.31 -24.42
C THR A 247 -11.44 -15.17 -23.47
N ILE A 248 -10.26 -14.57 -23.62
CA ILE A 248 -9.82 -13.45 -22.80
C ILE A 248 -10.54 -12.19 -23.30
N ARG A 249 -11.21 -11.49 -22.39
CA ARG A 249 -12.02 -10.29 -22.67
C ARG A 249 -11.47 -9.07 -21.96
N SER A 250 -11.76 -7.88 -22.48
CA SER A 250 -11.45 -6.63 -21.79
C SER A 250 -12.37 -6.41 -20.59
N PRO A 251 -11.86 -6.10 -19.38
CA PRO A 251 -12.68 -5.77 -18.21
C PRO A 251 -13.16 -4.31 -18.18
N ILE A 252 -12.62 -3.44 -19.04
CA ILE A 252 -12.98 -2.01 -19.12
C ILE A 252 -13.01 -1.55 -20.58
N ASP A 253 -13.74 -0.48 -20.85
CA ASP A 253 -13.57 0.30 -22.08
C ASP A 253 -12.20 1.01 -22.05
N GLY A 254 -11.47 1.02 -23.16
CA GLY A 254 -10.16 1.66 -23.18
C GLY A 254 -9.32 1.44 -24.43
N VAL A 255 -8.03 1.75 -24.33
CA VAL A 255 -7.02 1.53 -25.37
C VAL A 255 -5.98 0.55 -24.85
N VAL A 256 -5.60 -0.43 -25.67
CA VAL A 256 -4.52 -1.37 -25.36
C VAL A 256 -3.18 -0.63 -25.39
N VAL A 257 -2.55 -0.48 -24.22
CA VAL A 257 -1.25 0.20 -24.03
C VAL A 257 -0.09 -0.75 -24.35
N SER A 258 -0.15 -1.97 -23.84
CA SER A 258 0.87 -2.99 -24.10
C SER A 258 0.23 -4.36 -24.34
N ARG A 259 0.89 -5.13 -25.21
CA ARG A 259 0.63 -6.54 -25.47
C ARG A 259 1.91 -7.31 -25.19
N ASN A 260 1.83 -8.30 -24.31
CA ASN A 260 2.99 -9.08 -23.85
C ASN A 260 2.90 -10.55 -24.30
N ILE A 261 2.12 -10.82 -25.35
CA ILE A 261 1.97 -12.15 -25.95
C ILE A 261 1.95 -12.13 -27.47
N ASP A 262 2.27 -13.29 -28.06
CA ASP A 262 2.17 -13.56 -29.49
C ASP A 262 1.35 -14.84 -29.78
N ILE A 263 0.83 -14.95 -31.01
CA ILE A 263 0.11 -16.13 -31.48
C ILE A 263 1.05 -17.33 -31.47
N GLY A 264 0.60 -18.46 -30.92
CA GLY A 264 1.40 -19.66 -30.75
C GLY A 264 2.23 -19.69 -29.47
N GLN A 265 2.26 -18.62 -28.68
CA GLN A 265 2.90 -18.64 -27.36
C GLN A 265 2.05 -19.42 -26.36
N THR A 266 2.69 -20.23 -25.52
CA THR A 266 2.03 -20.93 -24.43
C THR A 266 2.04 -20.08 -23.17
N VAL A 267 0.86 -19.82 -22.62
CA VAL A 267 0.69 -19.21 -21.30
C VAL A 267 0.49 -20.31 -20.27
N ALA A 268 1.26 -20.26 -19.19
CA ALA A 268 1.07 -21.13 -18.04
C ALA A 268 0.47 -20.30 -16.90
N ALA A 269 -0.75 -20.64 -16.50
CA ALA A 269 -1.37 -20.12 -15.29
C ALA A 269 -0.68 -20.77 -14.08
N SER A 270 0.44 -20.18 -13.67
CA SER A 270 1.15 -20.51 -12.43
C SER A 270 0.52 -19.79 -11.22
N PHE A 271 1.13 -19.87 -10.03
CA PHE A 271 0.71 -19.08 -8.86
C PHE A 271 0.70 -17.56 -9.11
N GLN A 272 1.45 -17.07 -10.11
CA GLN A 272 1.37 -15.70 -10.59
C GLN A 272 0.76 -15.71 -12.00
N ALA A 273 -0.38 -15.02 -12.15
CA ALA A 273 -1.01 -14.84 -13.44
C ALA A 273 -0.14 -13.90 -14.30
N PRO A 274 0.37 -14.36 -15.46
CA PRO A 274 1.13 -13.49 -16.34
C PRO A 274 0.23 -12.38 -16.90
N VAL A 275 0.74 -11.15 -16.94
CA VAL A 275 0.07 -10.01 -17.55
C VAL A 275 0.19 -10.15 -19.06
N LEU A 276 -0.94 -10.32 -19.75
CA LEU A 276 -0.98 -10.50 -21.20
C LEU A 276 -1.22 -9.17 -21.92
N PHE A 277 -2.09 -8.33 -21.35
CA PHE A 277 -2.41 -7.00 -21.86
C PHE A 277 -2.45 -5.97 -20.74
N GLN A 278 -2.11 -4.73 -21.08
CA GLN A 278 -2.38 -3.57 -20.25
C GLN A 278 -3.34 -2.64 -20.98
N ILE A 279 -4.46 -2.30 -20.34
CA ILE A 279 -5.53 -1.50 -20.94
C ILE A 279 -5.71 -0.23 -20.10
N ALA A 280 -5.64 0.93 -20.76
CA ALA A 280 -5.90 2.22 -20.14
C ALA A 280 -7.33 2.66 -20.45
N ALA A 281 -8.09 3.09 -19.43
CA ALA A 281 -9.50 3.45 -19.58
C ALA A 281 -9.70 4.69 -20.49
N SER A 282 -8.89 5.73 -20.27
CA SER A 282 -8.83 6.90 -21.13
C SER A 282 -7.40 7.44 -21.14
N LEU A 283 -7.01 8.02 -22.27
CA LEU A 283 -5.77 8.76 -22.47
C LEU A 283 -6.02 10.27 -22.53
N ASP A 284 -7.27 10.73 -22.37
CA ASP A 284 -7.65 12.14 -22.45
C ASP A 284 -7.28 12.90 -21.17
N GLU A 285 -7.15 12.18 -20.05
CA GLU A 285 -6.61 12.68 -18.79
C GLU A 285 -5.45 11.79 -18.36
N MET A 286 -4.34 12.42 -17.98
CA MET A 286 -3.10 11.73 -17.60
C MET A 286 -2.71 12.16 -16.19
N GLU A 287 -2.11 11.23 -15.45
CA GLU A 287 -1.54 11.50 -14.14
C GLU A 287 -0.02 11.41 -14.21
N VAL A 288 0.67 12.41 -13.68
CA VAL A 288 2.11 12.35 -13.49
C VAL A 288 2.39 11.93 -12.06
N TRP A 289 3.06 10.79 -11.91
CA TRP A 289 3.49 10.29 -10.60
C TRP A 289 4.88 10.82 -10.32
N ALA A 290 4.94 11.92 -9.58
CA ALA A 290 6.17 12.63 -9.25
C ALA A 290 6.74 12.11 -7.93
N THR A 291 8.02 11.78 -7.90
CA THR A 291 8.76 11.47 -6.67
C THR A 291 9.31 12.76 -6.07
N VAL A 292 8.89 13.07 -4.84
CA VAL A 292 9.34 14.22 -4.06
C VAL A 292 10.07 13.74 -2.81
N ASP A 293 11.18 14.39 -2.48
CA ASP A 293 11.99 14.03 -1.32
C ASP A 293 11.26 14.35 0.01
N GLU A 294 11.55 13.56 1.06
CA GLU A 294 10.99 13.74 2.41
C GLU A 294 11.19 15.15 2.98
N ALA A 295 12.32 15.81 2.66
CA ALA A 295 12.60 17.16 3.12
C ALA A 295 11.63 18.22 2.54
N ASP A 296 11.04 17.94 1.38
CA ASP A 296 10.25 18.90 0.62
C ASP A 296 8.75 18.63 0.66
N ILE A 297 8.33 17.39 0.93
CA ILE A 297 6.93 16.97 0.91
C ILE A 297 6.04 17.76 1.88
N GLY A 298 6.59 18.23 3.01
CA GLY A 298 5.83 19.00 4.00
C GLY A 298 5.29 20.35 3.51
N ARG A 299 5.81 20.85 2.37
CA ARG A 299 5.36 22.11 1.74
C ARG A 299 4.36 21.87 0.60
N VAL A 300 4.23 20.63 0.13
CA VAL A 300 3.33 20.27 -0.98
C VAL A 300 1.93 20.02 -0.43
N ARG A 301 0.91 20.59 -1.08
CA ARG A 301 -0.51 20.43 -0.71
C ARG A 301 -1.36 20.10 -1.93
N PRO A 302 -2.42 19.28 -1.78
CA PRO A 302 -3.41 19.10 -2.84
C PRO A 302 -3.97 20.45 -3.32
N GLY A 303 -4.15 20.58 -4.63
CA GLY A 303 -4.68 21.79 -5.28
C GLY A 303 -3.63 22.78 -5.79
N GLN A 304 -2.35 22.63 -5.44
CA GLN A 304 -1.27 23.49 -5.96
C GLN A 304 -1.08 23.34 -7.47
N ASP A 305 -0.73 24.44 -8.13
CA ASP A 305 -0.44 24.45 -9.56
C ASP A 305 0.98 23.92 -9.81
N VAL A 306 1.10 23.10 -10.85
CA VAL A 306 2.34 22.44 -11.25
C VAL A 306 2.64 22.78 -12.69
N THR A 307 3.87 23.20 -12.94
CA THR A 307 4.39 23.31 -14.31
C THR A 307 5.36 22.19 -14.55
N PHE A 308 5.27 21.53 -15.70
CA PHE A 308 6.19 20.46 -16.02
C PHE A 308 6.54 20.43 -17.50
N THR A 309 7.68 19.81 -17.80
CA THR A 309 8.15 19.55 -19.14
C THR A 309 8.42 18.05 -19.27
N VAL A 310 8.09 17.46 -20.40
CA VAL A 310 8.42 16.06 -20.69
C VAL A 310 9.67 15.99 -21.56
N ALA A 311 10.48 14.95 -21.38
CA ALA A 311 11.74 14.80 -22.12
C ALA A 311 11.55 14.80 -23.65
N ALA A 312 10.41 14.31 -24.14
CA ALA A 312 10.05 14.33 -25.56
C ALA A 312 9.75 15.74 -26.10
N PHE A 313 9.34 16.68 -25.25
CA PHE A 313 8.93 18.04 -25.62
C PHE A 313 9.54 19.08 -24.66
N PRO A 314 10.86 19.33 -24.71
CA PRO A 314 11.55 20.17 -23.74
C PRO A 314 11.22 21.66 -23.86
N SER A 315 10.74 22.13 -25.02
CA SER A 315 10.36 23.53 -25.27
C SER A 315 8.93 23.85 -24.84
N GLU A 316 8.12 22.85 -24.51
CA GLU A 316 6.70 23.01 -24.22
C GLU A 316 6.44 22.85 -22.73
N THR A 317 5.91 23.91 -22.09
CA THR A 317 5.54 23.87 -20.69
C THR A 317 4.09 23.46 -20.55
N MET A 318 3.88 22.32 -19.89
CA MET A 318 2.55 21.80 -19.58
C MET A 318 2.15 22.24 -18.17
N ARG A 319 0.85 22.40 -17.96
CA ARG A 319 0.27 22.77 -16.67
C ARG A 319 -0.55 21.61 -16.13
N GLY A 320 -0.39 21.34 -14.84
CA GLY A 320 -1.15 20.34 -14.10
C GLY A 320 -1.47 20.83 -12.70
N ARG A 321 -2.21 20.03 -11.95
CA ARG A 321 -2.57 20.32 -10.56
C ARG A 321 -2.31 19.12 -9.68
N VAL A 322 -1.79 19.36 -8.48
CA VAL A 322 -1.63 18.31 -7.47
C VAL A 322 -3.02 17.78 -7.09
N LYS A 323 -3.29 16.51 -7.38
CA LYS A 323 -4.54 15.83 -7.03
C LYS A 323 -4.44 15.28 -5.61
N ASP A 324 -3.41 14.47 -5.35
CA ASP A 324 -3.24 13.81 -4.06
C ASP A 324 -1.76 13.46 -3.80
N ILE A 325 -1.44 13.17 -2.54
CA ILE A 325 -0.11 12.74 -2.08
C ILE A 325 -0.25 11.34 -1.50
N ARG A 326 0.48 10.36 -2.04
CA ARG A 326 0.48 9.00 -1.53
C ARG A 326 1.11 8.98 -0.13
N LEU A 327 0.38 8.44 0.85
CA LEU A 327 0.84 8.36 2.24
C LEU A 327 1.96 7.33 2.45
N ALA A 328 2.03 6.31 1.59
CA ALA A 328 3.07 5.30 1.64
C ALA A 328 4.37 5.83 1.00
N ALA A 329 5.43 5.95 1.79
CA ALA A 329 6.73 6.35 1.31
C ALA A 329 7.46 5.19 0.60
N THR A 330 8.25 5.52 -0.42
CA THR A 330 9.12 4.59 -1.13
C THR A 330 10.58 4.88 -0.83
N THR A 331 11.30 3.88 -0.31
CA THR A 331 12.74 3.99 -0.02
C THR A 331 13.53 3.35 -1.16
N VAL A 332 14.12 4.17 -2.02
CA VAL A 332 15.01 3.72 -3.10
C VAL A 332 16.43 4.15 -2.75
N GLN A 333 17.36 3.20 -2.68
CA GLN A 333 18.78 3.49 -2.34
C GLN A 333 18.95 4.30 -1.04
N ASN A 334 18.17 3.98 0.00
CA ASN A 334 18.14 4.68 1.29
C ASN A 334 17.69 6.16 1.24
N VAL A 335 17.09 6.62 0.14
CA VAL A 335 16.42 7.92 0.04
C VAL A 335 14.92 7.70 0.15
N VAL A 336 14.29 8.35 1.13
CA VAL A 336 12.84 8.30 1.36
C VAL A 336 12.16 9.33 0.47
N THR A 337 11.27 8.85 -0.38
CA THR A 337 10.51 9.67 -1.34
C THR A 337 9.02 9.41 -1.18
N TYR A 338 8.22 10.43 -1.46
CA TYR A 338 6.76 10.36 -1.50
C TYR A 338 6.30 10.55 -2.94
N THR A 339 5.29 9.79 -3.36
CA THR A 339 4.69 9.94 -4.68
C THR A 339 3.56 10.97 -4.64
N VAL A 340 3.74 12.08 -5.35
CA VAL A 340 2.73 13.11 -5.57
C VAL A 340 2.05 12.86 -6.92
N VAL A 341 0.72 12.77 -6.91
CA VAL A 341 -0.09 12.54 -8.11
C VAL A 341 -0.55 13.87 -8.65
N VAL A 342 -0.12 14.21 -9.87
CA VAL A 342 -0.49 15.45 -10.56
C VAL A 342 -1.39 15.11 -11.73
N THR A 343 -2.62 15.64 -11.78
CA THR A 343 -3.50 15.47 -12.94
C THR A 343 -3.19 16.49 -14.03
N THR A 344 -3.30 16.08 -15.29
CA THR A 344 -3.18 16.94 -16.47
C THR A 344 -4.13 16.50 -17.58
N PRO A 345 -4.87 17.45 -18.20
CA PRO A 345 -5.63 17.15 -19.40
C PRO A 345 -4.70 16.92 -20.60
N ASN A 346 -4.98 15.88 -21.38
CA ASN A 346 -4.24 15.47 -22.57
C ASN A 346 -5.12 15.55 -23.83
N ALA A 347 -5.79 16.70 -24.02
CA ALA A 347 -6.68 16.91 -25.17
C ALA A 347 -5.98 16.78 -26.54
N SER A 348 -4.65 16.95 -26.58
CA SER A 348 -3.84 16.79 -27.80
C SER A 348 -3.41 15.35 -28.06
N GLY A 349 -3.60 14.43 -27.11
CA GLY A 349 -3.16 13.03 -27.20
C GLY A 349 -1.64 12.85 -27.28
N ARG A 350 -0.86 13.90 -27.00
CA ARG A 350 0.61 13.90 -27.15
C ARG A 350 1.33 13.31 -25.96
N LEU A 351 0.73 13.33 -24.78
CA LEU A 351 1.28 12.68 -23.60
C LEU A 351 0.99 11.17 -23.69
N LEU A 352 2.05 10.37 -23.75
CA LEU A 352 1.93 8.91 -23.76
C LEU A 352 2.32 8.35 -22.38
N PRO A 353 1.72 7.22 -21.97
CA PRO A 353 2.16 6.47 -20.80
C PRO A 353 3.67 6.15 -20.85
N GLY A 354 4.34 6.26 -19.71
CA GLY A 354 5.76 5.96 -19.55
C GLY A 354 6.72 7.12 -19.83
N MET A 355 6.25 8.28 -20.29
CA MET A 355 7.10 9.46 -20.47
C MET A 355 7.67 9.97 -19.14
N THR A 356 8.92 10.40 -19.14
CA THR A 356 9.53 11.07 -17.98
C THR A 356 9.23 12.56 -18.00
N ALA A 357 8.71 13.07 -16.89
CA ALA A 357 8.39 14.47 -16.68
C ALA A 357 9.29 15.08 -15.60
N THR A 358 9.72 16.31 -15.82
CA THR A 358 10.36 17.15 -14.80
C THR A 358 9.37 18.21 -14.38
N LEU A 359 9.00 18.20 -13.10
CA LEU A 359 7.95 19.02 -12.52
C LEU A 359 8.54 20.10 -11.63
N ARG A 360 7.85 21.23 -11.61
CA ARG A 360 8.06 22.39 -10.75
C ARG A 360 6.73 22.68 -10.08
N ILE A 361 6.62 22.24 -8.83
CA ILE A 361 5.42 22.42 -8.00
C ILE A 361 5.53 23.79 -7.32
N VAL A 362 4.56 24.67 -7.58
CA VAL A 362 4.52 26.00 -6.95
C VAL A 362 3.92 25.86 -5.55
N THR A 363 4.75 26.06 -4.52
CA THR A 363 4.35 25.87 -3.13
C THR A 363 3.83 27.16 -2.46
N ASP A 364 4.41 28.30 -2.80
CA ASP A 364 3.99 29.65 -2.36
C ASP A 364 4.38 30.67 -3.44
N GLU A 365 3.57 31.70 -3.63
CA GLU A 365 3.79 32.82 -4.55
C GLU A 365 3.50 34.14 -3.84
N ARG A 366 4.49 35.05 -3.86
CA ARG A 366 4.38 36.38 -3.25
C ARG A 366 4.69 37.45 -4.29
N ALA A 367 3.68 38.20 -4.72
CA ALA A 367 3.80 39.17 -5.81
C ALA A 367 4.56 40.47 -5.47
N GLN A 368 4.72 40.81 -4.17
CA GLN A 368 5.30 42.07 -3.70
C GLN A 368 6.33 41.88 -2.56
N ALA A 369 7.11 40.80 -2.65
CA ALA A 369 8.13 40.47 -1.66
C ALA A 369 9.37 41.35 -1.84
N LEU A 370 9.93 41.86 -0.73
CA LEU A 370 11.28 42.43 -0.72
C LEU A 370 12.26 41.25 -0.86
N ARG A 371 13.05 41.22 -1.94
CA ARG A 371 13.94 40.10 -2.22
C ARG A 371 15.38 40.57 -2.32
N VAL A 372 16.28 39.68 -1.93
CA VAL A 372 17.74 39.87 -2.07
C VAL A 372 18.35 38.65 -2.72
N PRO A 373 19.43 38.80 -3.51
CA PRO A 373 20.16 37.66 -4.03
C PRO A 373 20.67 36.77 -2.89
N ASN A 374 20.52 35.46 -3.03
CA ASN A 374 20.92 34.48 -2.02
C ASN A 374 22.43 34.60 -1.65
N ALA A 375 23.25 35.06 -2.60
CA ALA A 375 24.66 35.37 -2.36
C ALA A 375 24.88 36.41 -1.25
N ALA A 376 23.98 37.38 -1.07
CA ALA A 376 24.09 38.42 -0.06
C ALA A 376 23.95 37.90 1.37
N LEU A 377 23.16 36.84 1.56
CA LEU A 377 22.95 36.19 2.86
C LEU A 377 24.13 35.29 3.26
N ARG A 378 24.95 34.87 2.28
CA ARG A 378 26.12 34.00 2.50
C ARG A 378 27.42 34.77 2.68
N TRP A 379 27.49 35.99 2.16
CA TRP A 379 28.71 36.79 2.21
C TRP A 379 29.04 37.25 3.64
N ARG A 380 30.31 37.17 4.00
CA ARG A 380 30.87 37.66 5.27
C ARG A 380 32.18 38.39 4.99
N PRO A 381 32.47 39.51 5.66
CA PRO A 381 33.71 40.24 5.46
C PRO A 381 34.93 39.41 5.93
N PRO A 382 36.04 39.42 5.18
CA PRO A 382 37.27 38.76 5.61
C PRO A 382 37.83 39.46 6.86
N GLY A 383 38.04 38.68 7.93
CA GLY A 383 38.49 39.21 9.23
C GLY A 383 37.41 39.16 10.31
N THR A 384 36.13 39.04 9.95
CA THR A 384 35.13 38.53 10.91
C THR A 384 35.29 37.03 10.98
N ALA A 385 36.24 36.57 11.82
CA ALA A 385 36.16 35.24 12.39
C ALA A 385 34.73 35.06 12.88
N ALA A 386 34.15 33.89 12.59
CA ALA A 386 32.92 33.51 13.23
C ALA A 386 33.14 33.67 14.75
N GLY A 387 32.57 34.72 15.32
CA GLY A 387 31.96 34.66 16.64
C GLY A 387 30.79 33.69 16.59
N GLY A 388 31.01 32.48 16.06
CA GLY A 388 30.54 31.31 16.74
C GLY A 388 31.19 31.39 18.13
N GLN A 389 30.49 32.09 19.03
CA GLN A 389 29.93 31.30 20.11
C GLN A 389 29.29 30.08 19.43
N GLN A 390 30.11 29.04 19.25
CA GLN A 390 29.81 27.82 19.93
C GLN A 390 29.23 28.29 21.26
N ALA A 391 27.91 28.31 21.35
CA ALA A 391 27.32 27.63 22.47
C ALA A 391 27.93 26.21 22.45
N GLU A 392 29.20 26.09 22.87
CA GLU A 392 29.45 25.37 24.09
C GLU A 392 28.31 25.83 24.99
N THR A 393 27.25 25.02 25.00
CA THR A 393 26.50 24.78 26.20
C THR A 393 27.53 24.45 27.28
N ALA A 394 28.21 25.48 27.80
CA ALA A 394 28.48 25.61 29.20
C ALA A 394 27.12 25.31 29.81
N ALA A 395 27.00 24.06 30.26
CA ALA A 395 25.82 23.57 30.90
C ALA A 395 25.36 24.65 31.88
N PRO A 396 24.10 25.09 31.84
CA PRO A 396 23.60 26.03 32.83
C PRO A 396 23.99 25.47 34.19
N GLY A 397 24.92 26.17 34.85
CA GLY A 397 25.56 25.69 36.06
C GLY A 397 24.49 25.42 37.09
N GLN A 398 24.74 24.51 38.02
CA GLN A 398 23.87 24.20 39.16
C GLN A 398 23.10 25.44 39.70
N ALA A 399 23.74 26.61 39.74
CA ALA A 399 23.15 27.90 40.07
C ALA A 399 21.85 28.29 39.33
N GLN A 400 21.73 28.05 38.02
CA GLN A 400 20.52 28.39 37.24
C GLN A 400 19.38 27.40 37.50
N LEU A 401 19.71 26.13 37.71
CA LEU A 401 18.74 25.10 38.09
C LEU A 401 18.25 25.34 39.53
N ASP A 402 19.12 25.83 40.41
CA ASP A 402 18.82 26.20 41.79
C ASP A 402 17.94 27.45 41.86
N GLN A 403 18.18 28.46 41.03
CA GLN A 403 17.30 29.63 40.90
C GLN A 403 15.93 29.27 40.33
N ALA A 404 15.89 28.39 39.33
CA ALA A 404 14.63 27.94 38.72
C ALA A 404 13.80 27.02 39.64
N LEU A 405 14.44 26.27 40.54
CA LEU A 405 13.76 25.46 41.56
C LEU A 405 13.36 26.30 42.79
N ALA A 406 14.15 27.31 43.18
CA ALA A 406 13.82 28.22 44.28
C ALA A 406 12.60 29.12 43.99
N THR A 407 12.30 29.34 42.71
CA THR A 407 11.12 30.09 42.25
C THR A 407 9.84 29.24 42.19
N LEU A 408 9.95 27.91 42.32
CA LEU A 408 8.81 27.01 42.47
C LEU A 408 8.38 26.93 43.95
N THR A 409 7.53 27.86 44.36
CA THR A 409 7.01 27.98 45.75
C THR A 409 6.08 26.83 46.18
N ASP A 410 5.59 26.06 45.22
CA ASP A 410 4.48 25.12 45.30
C ASP A 410 4.94 23.63 45.35
N LEU A 411 6.19 23.39 45.77
CA LEU A 411 6.74 22.04 45.98
C LEU A 411 6.29 21.45 47.32
N THR A 412 5.77 20.21 47.30
CA THR A 412 5.42 19.45 48.51
C THR A 412 6.66 19.06 49.34
N PRO A 413 6.53 18.81 50.67
CA PRO A 413 7.66 18.38 51.50
C PRO A 413 8.34 17.11 51.00
N ALA A 414 7.57 16.15 50.46
CA ALA A 414 8.09 14.92 49.86
C ALA A 414 8.88 15.19 48.57
N GLN A 415 8.39 16.08 47.69
CA GLN A 415 9.11 16.47 46.47
C GLN A 415 10.42 17.21 46.79
N ARG A 416 10.45 18.07 47.81
CA ARG A 416 11.68 18.74 48.25
C ARG A 416 12.72 17.75 48.76
N ALA A 417 12.30 16.75 49.54
CA ALA A 417 13.20 15.71 50.06
C ALA A 417 13.81 14.86 48.93
N GLU A 418 13.01 14.46 47.92
CA GLU A 418 13.49 13.72 46.75
C GLU A 418 14.44 14.54 45.86
N ILE A 419 14.14 15.83 45.65
CA ILE A 419 15.00 16.73 44.88
C ILE A 419 16.36 16.90 45.58
N GLU A 420 16.37 17.08 46.91
CA GLU A 420 17.61 17.17 47.69
C GLU A 420 18.39 15.85 47.71
N ALA A 421 17.72 14.70 47.82
CA ALA A 421 18.35 13.38 47.75
C ALA A 421 19.01 13.15 46.37
N ALA A 422 18.32 13.49 45.28
CA ALA A 422 18.86 13.40 43.92
C ALA A 422 20.08 14.32 43.71
N ARG A 423 20.10 15.50 44.35
CA ARG A 423 21.23 16.43 44.33
C ARG A 423 22.42 15.94 45.17
N ALA A 424 22.17 15.34 46.32
CA ALA A 424 23.22 14.73 47.16
C ALA A 424 23.94 13.61 46.42
N GLU A 425 23.18 12.74 45.73
CA GLU A 425 23.74 11.66 44.91
C GLU A 425 24.59 12.20 43.75
N MET A 426 24.12 13.24 43.05
CA MET A 426 24.90 13.89 41.99
C MET A 426 26.20 14.47 42.53
N ARG A 427 26.19 15.13 43.70
CA ARG A 427 27.40 15.68 44.33
C ARG A 427 28.40 14.59 44.68
N GLN A 428 27.95 13.50 45.29
CA GLN A 428 28.80 12.37 45.65
C GLN A 428 29.44 11.74 44.41
N ARG A 429 28.66 11.62 43.32
CA ARG A 429 29.12 11.02 42.06
C ARG A 429 30.05 11.93 41.27
N MET A 430 29.89 13.25 41.40
CA MET A 430 30.82 14.24 40.84
C MET A 430 32.15 14.26 41.60
N GLN A 431 32.16 13.96 42.90
CA GLN A 431 33.38 13.85 43.70
C GLN A 431 34.15 12.55 43.41
N SER A 432 33.46 11.48 43.04
CA SER A 432 34.07 10.19 42.71
C SER A 432 34.50 10.04 41.24
N LEU A 433 34.73 11.15 40.52
CA LEU A 433 35.05 11.11 39.09
C LEU A 433 36.55 10.76 38.84
N PRO A 434 36.86 9.90 37.84
CA PRO A 434 38.23 9.57 37.47
C PRO A 434 39.06 10.76 36.96
N ALA A 435 40.39 10.60 36.93
CA ALA A 435 41.34 11.60 36.41
C ALA A 435 41.20 11.84 34.89
N ASP A 436 40.74 10.84 34.13
CA ASP A 436 40.62 10.87 32.67
C ASP A 436 39.53 11.83 32.15
N ALA A 437 39.90 12.68 31.20
CA ALA A 437 39.04 13.76 30.70
C ALA A 437 37.77 13.27 29.97
N ASP A 438 37.87 12.23 29.15
CA ASP A 438 36.72 11.74 28.37
C ASP A 438 35.78 10.85 29.20
N ALA A 439 36.34 10.02 30.10
CA ALA A 439 35.55 9.26 31.07
C ALA A 439 34.79 10.20 32.03
N ARG A 440 35.42 11.31 32.44
CA ARG A 440 34.81 12.34 33.28
C ARG A 440 33.64 13.03 32.58
N ARG A 441 33.76 13.34 31.28
CA ARG A 441 32.68 13.93 30.47
C ARG A 441 31.48 13.00 30.36
N GLN A 442 31.70 11.71 30.05
CA GLN A 442 30.63 10.73 29.90
C GLN A 442 29.91 10.45 31.23
N GLN A 443 30.65 10.28 32.33
CA GLN A 443 30.05 10.03 33.64
C GLN A 443 29.33 11.27 34.19
N ALA A 444 29.83 12.48 33.94
CA ALA A 444 29.14 13.72 34.28
C ALA A 444 27.83 13.90 33.48
N GLN A 445 27.83 13.54 32.18
CA GLN A 445 26.61 13.56 31.35
C GLN A 445 25.59 12.52 31.82
N ALA A 446 26.01 11.30 32.13
CA ALA A 446 25.14 10.24 32.65
C ALA A 446 24.54 10.62 34.02
N ALA A 447 25.32 11.25 34.91
CA ALA A 447 24.82 11.76 36.20
C ALA A 447 23.77 12.86 36.00
N ARG A 448 23.97 13.78 35.04
CA ARG A 448 22.99 14.83 34.70
C ARG A 448 21.71 14.26 34.12
N GLN A 449 21.79 13.28 33.22
CA GLN A 449 20.60 12.65 32.64
C GLN A 449 19.76 11.96 33.71
N ARG A 450 20.39 11.32 34.70
CA ARG A 450 19.69 10.72 35.84
C ARG A 450 19.02 11.74 36.75
N LEU A 451 19.66 12.89 36.99
CA LEU A 451 19.04 13.97 37.75
C LEU A 451 17.80 14.49 37.00
N VAL A 452 17.90 14.73 35.69
CA VAL A 452 16.78 15.23 34.89
C VAL A 452 15.63 14.23 34.83
N SER A 453 15.91 12.92 34.71
CA SER A 453 14.85 11.92 34.70
C SER A 453 14.12 11.81 36.05
N ARG A 454 14.85 11.88 37.18
CA ARG A 454 14.25 11.89 38.53
C ARG A 454 13.43 13.16 38.78
N LEU A 455 13.91 14.32 38.32
CA LEU A 455 13.18 15.58 38.37
C LEU A 455 11.90 15.52 37.53
N ASN A 456 11.95 14.92 36.35
CA ASN A 456 10.77 14.77 35.50
C ASN A 456 9.73 13.79 36.07
N ALA A 457 10.17 12.80 36.86
CA ALA A 457 9.27 11.85 37.53
C ALA A 457 8.61 12.44 38.79
N THR A 458 9.25 13.40 39.43
CA THR A 458 8.76 14.02 40.68
C THR A 458 7.90 15.26 40.45
N LEU A 459 8.05 15.94 39.31
CA LEU A 459 7.34 17.18 38.97
C LEU A 459 6.09 16.96 38.10
N ASN A 460 5.03 17.69 38.42
CA ASN A 460 3.74 17.64 37.72
C ASN A 460 3.87 18.25 36.30
N PRO A 461 2.97 17.92 35.34
CA PRO A 461 3.03 18.43 33.96
C PRO A 461 3.13 19.96 33.85
N ASP A 462 2.36 20.71 34.66
CA ASP A 462 2.39 22.18 34.67
C ASP A 462 3.69 22.74 35.26
N GLN A 463 4.21 22.12 36.31
CA GLN A 463 5.50 22.50 36.92
C GLN A 463 6.66 22.22 35.96
N ARG A 464 6.59 21.11 35.20
CA ARG A 464 7.53 20.78 34.13
C ARG A 464 7.44 21.78 32.97
N ALA A 465 6.23 22.17 32.58
CA ALA A 465 6.03 23.17 31.53
C ALA A 465 6.60 24.53 31.92
N ARG A 466 6.45 24.96 33.17
CA ARG A 466 7.05 26.21 33.69
C ARG A 466 8.57 26.14 33.77
N LEU A 467 9.11 25.01 34.24
CA LEU A 467 10.56 24.77 34.29
C LEU A 467 11.17 24.67 32.88
N ALA A 468 10.43 24.13 31.91
CA ALA A 468 10.83 24.05 30.51
C ALA A 468 10.72 25.39 29.79
N ALA A 469 9.65 26.17 30.03
CA ALA A 469 9.46 27.50 29.47
C ALA A 469 10.57 28.47 29.88
N MET A 470 11.08 28.36 31.13
CA MET A 470 12.24 29.12 31.57
C MET A 470 13.57 28.58 31.04
N ARG A 471 13.65 27.29 30.67
CA ARG A 471 14.82 26.69 29.99
C ARG A 471 14.89 26.97 28.49
N GLY A 472 13.78 27.35 27.85
CA GLY A 472 13.76 27.71 26.43
C GLY A 472 12.35 27.95 25.91
N GLY A 473 12.06 29.17 25.44
CA GLY A 473 10.78 29.44 24.80
C GLY A 473 10.49 30.93 24.55
N GLY A 474 11.27 31.59 23.71
CA GLY A 474 10.79 32.77 22.99
C GLY A 474 9.83 32.34 21.86
N ALA A 475 8.76 33.10 21.64
CA ALA A 475 7.72 32.85 20.64
C ALA A 475 8.27 32.40 19.28
N ARG A 476 7.57 31.46 18.61
CA ARG A 476 7.84 31.08 17.22
C ARG A 476 7.71 32.32 16.32
N SER A 477 8.83 32.99 16.09
CA SER A 477 8.94 34.02 15.07
C SER A 477 9.05 33.32 13.73
N GLU A 478 8.13 33.62 12.81
CA GLU A 478 8.21 33.18 11.42
C GLU A 478 9.52 33.68 10.76
N GLY A 479 10.20 32.82 10.01
CA GLY A 479 11.39 33.13 9.22
C GLY A 479 12.73 32.77 9.89
N THR A 480 13.68 32.29 9.07
CA THR A 480 15.04 31.95 9.50
C THR A 480 15.85 33.23 9.74
N PRO A 481 16.60 33.36 10.86
CA PRO A 481 17.46 34.51 11.07
C PRO A 481 18.61 34.51 10.06
N GLY A 482 18.80 35.63 9.37
CA GLY A 482 19.87 35.87 8.41
C GLY A 482 20.56 37.21 8.72
N THR A 483 21.74 37.41 8.12
CA THR A 483 22.44 38.69 8.17
C THR A 483 22.79 39.07 6.75
N VAL A 484 22.37 40.26 6.34
CA VAL A 484 22.73 40.86 5.05
C VAL A 484 23.63 42.05 5.33
N TRP A 485 24.62 42.28 4.48
CA TRP A 485 25.51 43.41 4.60
C TRP A 485 25.12 44.47 3.58
N VAL A 486 24.81 45.68 4.06
CA VAL A 486 24.41 46.83 3.24
C VAL A 486 25.57 47.82 3.18
N LEU A 487 25.81 48.41 2.01
CA LEU A 487 26.77 49.51 1.86
C LEU A 487 26.03 50.83 1.98
N ASP A 488 26.38 51.59 3.00
CA ASP A 488 26.04 53.02 3.09
C ASP A 488 27.10 53.82 2.28
N GLY A 489 26.81 55.07 1.91
CA GLY A 489 27.57 55.87 0.92
C GLY A 489 29.09 56.03 1.13
N ASP A 490 29.63 55.59 2.28
CA ASP A 490 31.05 55.63 2.64
C ASP A 490 31.82 54.32 2.34
N GLY A 491 31.18 53.31 1.73
CA GLY A 491 31.86 52.11 1.23
C GLY A 491 32.20 51.04 2.28
N ALA A 492 31.84 51.25 3.56
CA ALA A 492 31.98 50.26 4.62
C ALA A 492 30.69 49.43 4.79
N PRO A 493 30.76 48.08 4.82
CA PRO A 493 29.58 47.22 4.94
C PRO A 493 29.00 47.21 6.36
N ARG A 494 27.71 47.57 6.50
CA ARG A 494 26.93 47.50 7.75
C ARG A 494 26.12 46.21 7.81
N SER A 495 26.21 45.46 8.91
CA SER A 495 25.39 44.27 9.11
C SER A 495 23.95 44.66 9.45
N VAL A 496 23.01 44.10 8.71
CA VAL A 496 21.57 44.22 8.94
C VAL A 496 21.05 42.82 9.25
N ALA A 497 20.54 42.64 10.47
CA ALA A 497 19.83 41.43 10.83
C ALA A 497 18.48 41.40 10.11
N VAL A 498 18.24 40.33 9.37
CA VAL A 498 17.02 40.13 8.60
C VAL A 498 16.40 38.77 8.93
N ARG A 499 15.10 38.63 8.71
CA ARG A 499 14.43 37.34 8.71
C ARG A 499 14.08 36.97 7.30
N THR A 500 14.51 35.80 6.88
CA THR A 500 14.32 35.32 5.52
C THR A 500 13.06 34.46 5.43
N GLY A 501 12.31 34.65 4.36
CA GLY A 501 11.12 33.89 3.98
C GLY A 501 11.42 32.88 2.87
N ILE A 502 10.51 32.79 1.90
CA ILE A 502 10.64 31.84 0.80
C ILE A 502 11.80 32.20 -0.15
N THR A 503 12.33 31.20 -0.85
CA THR A 503 13.41 31.37 -1.84
C THR A 503 13.06 30.65 -3.13
N ASP A 504 13.42 31.26 -4.27
CA ASP A 504 13.32 30.65 -5.60
C ASP A 504 14.65 29.99 -6.05
N GLY A 505 15.63 29.93 -5.14
CA GLY A 505 16.99 29.42 -5.38
C GLY A 505 18.00 30.50 -5.77
N THR A 506 17.56 31.59 -6.38
CA THR A 506 18.41 32.73 -6.79
C THR A 506 18.24 33.94 -5.88
N MET A 507 17.01 34.22 -5.49
CA MET A 507 16.57 35.29 -4.62
C MET A 507 15.92 34.70 -3.36
N THR A 508 15.97 35.45 -2.27
CA THR A 508 15.36 35.10 -1.00
C THR A 508 14.52 36.27 -0.51
N GLU A 509 13.29 35.99 -0.11
CA GLU A 509 12.38 36.96 0.50
C GLU A 509 12.90 37.41 1.87
N ILE A 510 12.77 38.70 2.17
CA ILE A 510 13.01 39.29 3.48
C ILE A 510 11.65 39.64 4.09
N LEU A 511 11.29 38.91 5.16
CA LEU A 511 10.02 39.09 5.88
C LEU A 511 10.07 40.28 6.85
N SER A 512 11.22 40.47 7.50
CA SER A 512 11.44 41.59 8.43
C SER A 512 12.92 41.91 8.58
N GLY A 513 13.23 43.16 8.91
CA GLY A 513 14.59 43.68 9.06
C GLY A 513 14.64 45.16 8.67
N ALA A 514 15.68 45.87 9.10
CA ALA A 514 15.92 47.27 8.75
C ALA A 514 16.52 47.40 7.33
N LEU A 515 15.98 46.65 6.37
CA LEU A 515 16.41 46.67 4.97
C LEU A 515 15.34 47.38 4.15
N GLU A 516 15.70 48.53 3.58
CA GLU A 516 14.80 49.30 2.73
C GLU A 516 14.85 48.81 1.27
N PRO A 517 13.73 48.89 0.53
CA PRO A 517 13.73 48.69 -0.92
C PRO A 517 14.74 49.66 -1.59
N GLY A 518 15.62 49.14 -2.44
CA GLY A 518 16.68 49.89 -3.12
C GLY A 518 18.03 49.88 -2.40
N ALA A 519 18.13 49.30 -1.19
CA ALA A 519 19.38 49.19 -0.46
C ALA A 519 20.43 48.38 -1.24
N THR A 520 21.68 48.86 -1.24
CA THR A 520 22.80 48.18 -1.93
C THR A 520 23.39 47.11 -1.02
N VAL A 521 23.10 45.84 -1.32
CA VAL A 521 23.56 44.68 -0.56
C VAL A 521 24.84 44.09 -1.16
N VAL A 522 25.76 43.63 -0.30
CA VAL A 522 27.02 43.01 -0.73
C VAL A 522 26.78 41.54 -1.05
N ILE A 523 27.09 41.12 -2.27
CA ILE A 523 26.95 39.73 -2.75
C ILE A 523 28.28 39.00 -2.87
N GLY A 524 29.41 39.73 -2.81
CA GLY A 524 30.73 39.16 -3.01
C GLY A 524 31.85 40.17 -2.84
N GLN A 525 33.08 39.67 -2.80
CA GLN A 525 34.28 40.48 -2.81
C GLN A 525 35.27 39.84 -3.79
N ASP A 526 35.84 40.63 -4.69
CA ASP A 526 36.89 40.15 -5.57
C ASP A 526 38.19 40.05 -4.76
N ARG A 527 38.88 38.89 -4.85
CA ARG A 527 40.20 38.76 -4.25
C ARG A 527 41.15 39.70 -4.98
N ALA A 528 41.75 40.62 -4.25
CA ALA A 528 42.91 41.35 -4.74
C ALA A 528 44.04 40.34 -5.01
N GLY A 529 44.40 40.16 -6.29
CA GLY A 529 45.54 39.35 -6.72
C GLY A 529 45.25 37.86 -6.96
N ALA A 530 44.58 37.54 -8.06
CA ALA A 530 44.78 36.27 -8.76
C ALA A 530 45.03 36.59 -10.24
N ALA A 531 46.27 36.39 -10.68
CA ALA A 531 46.66 36.57 -12.07
C ALA A 531 45.79 35.70 -12.98
N THR A 532 45.28 36.31 -14.05
CA THR A 532 44.61 35.66 -15.17
C THR A 532 45.47 34.51 -15.71
N PRO A 533 45.03 33.24 -15.70
CA PRO A 533 45.65 32.25 -16.57
C PRO A 533 45.28 32.60 -18.01
N ALA A 534 46.30 32.88 -18.82
CA ALA A 534 46.17 33.17 -20.24
C ALA A 534 45.40 32.06 -20.97
N ALA A 535 44.54 32.46 -21.89
CA ALA A 535 43.80 31.59 -22.79
C ALA A 535 44.77 30.63 -23.54
N PRO A 536 44.47 29.33 -23.66
CA PRO A 536 45.21 28.47 -24.57
C PRO A 536 44.90 28.88 -26.01
N ALA A 537 45.96 29.24 -26.74
CA ALA A 537 45.92 29.55 -28.16
C ALA A 537 45.32 28.39 -28.96
N ALA A 538 44.42 28.73 -29.87
CA ALA A 538 43.92 27.83 -30.91
C ALA A 538 45.09 27.26 -31.71
N ARG A 539 45.24 25.93 -31.69
CA ARG A 539 46.07 25.19 -32.64
C ARG A 539 45.12 24.54 -33.64
N ARG A 540 45.06 25.08 -34.86
CA ARG A 540 44.49 24.42 -36.04
C ARG A 540 45.62 23.99 -36.97
N LEU A 541 45.51 22.75 -37.46
CA LEU A 541 46.20 22.10 -38.60
C LEU A 541 47.67 21.72 -38.30
N PHE A 542 48.12 20.47 -38.39
CA PHE A 542 47.71 19.29 -39.19
C PHE A 542 47.49 18.04 -38.33
#